data_AF-A0A7W0ME34-F1
#
_entry.id   AF-A0A7W0ME34-F1
#
_cell.length_a   1.000
_cell.length_b   1.000
_cell.length_c   1.000
_cell.angle_alpha   90.00
_cell.angle_beta   90.00
_cell.angle_gamma   90.00
#
_symmetry.space_group_name_H-M   'P 1'
#
loop_
_entity.id
_entity.type
_entity.pdbx_description
1 polymer ?
#
loop_
_entity_poly.entity_id
_entity_poly.type
_entity_poly.pdbx_seq_one_letter_code
_entity_poly.pdbx_strand_id
1 'polypeptide(L)'
;MHAEAIAALAKARELFPANKEATALLGYALAKVGKLPQARAVLDELRQSSNQEYVAPYNLAMIHNGLGESEKALDYLEKPTRKKIC
;
A
#
# COMPACT_ATOMS: atom_id res chain seq x y z
N MET A 1 -3.20 -6.68 -19.79
CA MET A 1 -2.54 -5.39 -19.46
C MET A 1 -2.19 -5.21 -17.98
N HIS A 2 -2.89 -5.82 -17.00
CA HIS A 2 -2.51 -5.64 -15.58
C HIS A 2 -1.46 -6.64 -15.05
N ALA A 3 -1.26 -7.78 -15.73
CA ALA A 3 -0.30 -8.80 -15.29
C ALA A 3 1.16 -8.31 -15.36
N GLU A 4 1.51 -7.53 -16.38
CA GLU A 4 2.86 -6.95 -16.54
C GLU A 4 3.14 -5.92 -15.45
N ALA A 5 2.15 -5.09 -15.08
CA ALA A 5 2.28 -4.14 -13.99
C ALA A 5 2.53 -4.83 -12.64
N ILE A 6 1.82 -5.93 -12.36
CA ILE A 6 2.02 -6.73 -11.14
C ILE A 6 3.42 -7.36 -11.14
N ALA A 7 3.89 -7.90 -12.27
CA ALA A 7 5.21 -8.49 -12.38
C ALA A 7 6.33 -7.44 -12.21
N ALA A 8 6.18 -6.26 -12.80
CA ALA A 8 7.13 -5.16 -12.64
C ALA A 8 7.20 -4.67 -11.19
N LEU A 9 6.05 -4.55 -10.51
CA LEU A 9 5.97 -4.14 -9.11
C LEU A 9 6.49 -5.21 -8.14
N ALA A 10 6.26 -6.50 -8.43
CA ALA A 10 6.85 -7.60 -7.67
C ALA A 10 8.38 -7.57 -7.75
N LYS A 11 8.93 -7.36 -8.96
CA LYS A 11 10.38 -7.20 -9.16
C LYS A 11 10.92 -5.94 -8.48
N ALA A 12 10.20 -4.83 -8.52
CA ALA A 12 10.59 -3.61 -7.83
C ALA A 12 10.66 -3.82 -6.31
N ARG A 13 9.75 -4.59 -5.73
CA ARG A 13 9.78 -4.97 -4.31
C ARG A 13 11.00 -5.83 -3.97
N GLU A 14 11.38 -6.76 -4.84
CA GLU A 14 12.58 -7.59 -4.64
C GLU A 14 13.87 -6.77 -4.73
N LEU A 15 13.96 -5.83 -5.68
CA LEU A 15 15.12 -4.96 -5.86
C LEU A 15 15.23 -3.87 -4.79
N PHE A 16 14.10 -3.40 -4.28
CA PHE A 16 14.03 -2.33 -3.28
C PHE A 16 13.09 -2.69 -2.11
N PRO A 17 13.50 -3.59 -1.20
CA PRO A 17 12.66 -4.02 -0.07
C PRO A 17 12.29 -2.88 0.90
N ALA A 18 13.11 -1.84 0.95
CA ALA A 18 12.87 -0.64 1.75
C ALA A 18 11.84 0.31 1.12
N ASN A 19 11.54 0.15 -0.18
CA ASN A 19 10.61 1.04 -0.88
C ASN A 19 9.15 0.62 -0.65
N LYS A 20 8.54 1.19 0.39
CA LYS A 20 7.14 0.92 0.76
C LYS A 20 6.13 1.41 -0.28
N GLU A 21 6.50 2.36 -1.15
CA GLU A 21 5.65 2.85 -2.24
C GLU A 21 5.45 1.78 -3.33
N ALA A 22 6.53 1.08 -3.72
CA ALA A 22 6.44 -0.04 -4.67
C ALA A 22 5.51 -1.15 -4.15
N THR A 23 5.63 -1.47 -2.86
CA THR A 23 4.73 -2.41 -2.18
C THR A 23 3.29 -1.91 -2.18
N ALA A 24 3.05 -0.62 -1.93
CA ALA A 24 1.71 -0.04 -1.95
C ALA A 24 1.06 -0.07 -3.34
N LEU A 25 1.82 0.26 -4.38
CA LEU A 25 1.39 0.18 -5.77
C LEU A 25 1.05 -1.27 -6.18
N LEU A 26 1.82 -2.25 -5.69
CA LEU A 26 1.51 -3.66 -5.90
C LEU A 26 0.15 -4.02 -5.28
N GLY A 27 -0.10 -3.61 -4.04
CA GLY A 27 -1.38 -3.82 -3.36
C GLY A 27 -2.56 -3.17 -4.09
N TYR A 28 -2.38 -1.94 -4.58
CA TYR A 28 -3.38 -1.25 -5.40
C TYR A 28 -3.66 -1.99 -6.71
N ALA A 29 -2.62 -2.38 -7.45
CA ALA A 29 -2.75 -3.10 -8.71
C ALA A 29 -3.47 -4.45 -8.51
N LEU A 30 -3.12 -5.17 -7.44
CA LEU A 30 -3.79 -6.43 -7.04
C LEU A 30 -5.27 -6.22 -6.74
N ALA A 31 -5.62 -5.14 -6.05
CA ALA A 31 -7.01 -4.83 -5.74
C ALA A 31 -7.80 -4.49 -7.03
N LYS A 32 -7.22 -3.72 -7.95
CA LYS A 32 -7.84 -3.35 -9.23
C LYS A 32 -8.08 -4.53 -10.16
N VAL A 33 -7.29 -5.60 -10.07
CA VAL A 33 -7.51 -6.85 -10.82
C VAL A 33 -8.41 -7.85 -10.11
N GLY A 34 -9.04 -7.47 -8.98
CA GLY A 34 -9.93 -8.34 -8.22
C GLY A 34 -9.22 -9.39 -7.35
N LYS A 35 -7.89 -9.32 -7.20
CA LYS A 35 -7.13 -10.20 -6.31
C LYS A 35 -7.15 -9.67 -4.87
N LEU A 36 -8.36 -9.54 -4.32
CA LEU A 36 -8.61 -8.92 -3.01
C LEU A 36 -7.82 -9.55 -1.86
N PRO A 37 -7.68 -10.90 -1.75
CA PRO A 37 -6.90 -11.50 -0.66
C PRO A 37 -5.43 -11.08 -0.69
N GLN A 38 -4.86 -10.94 -1.88
CA GLN A 38 -3.44 -10.58 -2.06
C GLN A 38 -3.23 -9.10 -1.78
N ALA A 39 -4.15 -8.24 -2.21
CA ALA A 39 -4.13 -6.83 -1.86
C ALA A 39 -4.26 -6.60 -0.35
N ARG A 40 -5.10 -7.38 0.34
CA ARG A 40 -5.25 -7.34 1.81
C ARG A 40 -3.96 -7.77 2.52
N ALA A 41 -3.30 -8.82 2.04
CA ALA A 41 -2.02 -9.26 2.61
C ALA A 41 -0.95 -8.17 2.52
N VAL A 42 -0.87 -7.46 1.39
CA VAL A 42 0.05 -6.33 1.19
C VAL A 42 -0.29 -5.16 2.12
N LEU A 43 -1.57 -4.87 2.31
CA LEU A 43 -2.02 -3.85 3.27
C LEU A 43 -1.60 -4.19 4.70
N ASP A 44 -1.79 -5.44 5.12
CA ASP A 44 -1.41 -5.90 6.46
C ASP A 44 0.11 -5.86 6.66
N GLU A 45 0.90 -6.22 5.64
CA GLU A 45 2.37 -6.11 5.65
C GLU A 45 2.83 -4.65 5.86
N LEU A 46 2.25 -3.71 5.12
CA LEU A 46 2.56 -2.29 5.26
C LEU A 46 2.11 -1.74 6.61
N ARG A 47 0.97 -2.19 7.13
CA ARG A 47 0.48 -1.81 8.45
C ARG A 47 1.39 -2.33 9.56
N GLN A 48 1.86 -3.58 9.47
CA GLN A 48 2.83 -4.12 10.41
C GLN A 48 4.17 -3.38 10.33
N SER A 49 4.63 -3.08 9.12
CA SER A 49 5.83 -2.27 8.89
C SER A 49 5.69 -0.86 9.50
N SER A 50 4.50 -0.27 9.46
CA SER A 50 4.24 1.07 10.02
C SER A 50 4.46 1.17 11.54
N ASN A 51 4.49 0.04 12.25
CA ASN A 51 4.82 0.00 13.67
C ASN A 51 6.34 0.08 13.93
N GLN A 52 7.17 -0.28 12.95
CA GLN A 52 8.63 -0.31 13.06
C GLN A 52 9.31 0.83 12.29
N GLU A 53 8.78 1.15 11.11
CA GLU A 53 9.31 2.16 10.19
C GLU A 53 8.21 3.11 9.77
N TYR A 54 8.57 4.35 9.44
CA TYR A 54 7.60 5.30 8.92
C TYR A 54 7.06 4.84 7.56
N VAL A 55 5.77 4.55 7.51
CA VAL A 55 5.03 4.32 6.26
C VAL A 55 4.11 5.52 6.03
N ALA A 56 4.24 6.15 4.87
CA ALA A 56 3.37 7.27 4.51
C ALA A 56 1.89 6.80 4.52
N PRO A 57 0.97 7.49 5.22
CA PRO A 57 -0.45 7.10 5.24
C PRO A 57 -1.10 7.04 3.86
N TYR A 58 -0.59 7.85 2.93
CA TYR A 58 -0.94 7.79 1.51
C TYR A 58 -0.80 6.38 0.90
N ASN A 59 0.25 5.63 1.26
CA ASN A 59 0.47 4.27 0.76
C ASN A 59 -0.63 3.30 1.21
N LEU A 60 -1.12 3.44 2.44
CA LEU A 60 -2.23 2.65 2.97
C LEU A 60 -3.55 3.07 2.32
N ALA A 61 -3.78 4.38 2.19
CA ALA A 61 -4.97 4.94 1.55
C ALA A 61 -5.12 4.48 0.09
N MET A 62 -4.01 4.41 -0.67
CA MET A 62 -4.02 3.90 -2.04
C MET A 62 -4.59 2.48 -2.13
N ILE A 63 -4.16 1.57 -1.25
CA ILE A 63 -4.64 0.18 -1.28
C ILE A 63 -6.11 0.11 -0.87
N HIS A 64 -6.53 0.87 0.15
CA HIS A 64 -7.93 0.96 0.54
C HIS A 64 -8.82 1.45 -0.61
N ASN A 65 -8.37 2.47 -1.37
CA ASN A 65 -9.06 2.93 -2.57
C ASN A 65 -9.15 1.82 -3.64
N GLY A 66 -8.06 1.06 -3.85
CA GLY A 66 -8.07 -0.09 -4.76
C GLY A 66 -9.07 -1.18 -4.35
N LEU A 67 -9.28 -1.37 -3.05
CA LEU A 67 -10.23 -2.33 -2.46
C LEU A 67 -11.69 -1.82 -2.46
N GLY A 68 -11.93 -0.58 -2.88
CA GLY A 68 -13.25 0.07 -2.80
C GLY A 68 -13.62 0.58 -1.40
N GLU A 69 -12.67 0.60 -0.47
CA GLU A 69 -12.85 1.07 0.90
C GLU A 69 -12.55 2.58 1.00
N SER A 70 -13.27 3.39 0.23
CA SER A 70 -12.98 4.83 0.04
C SER A 70 -13.06 5.66 1.33
N GLU A 71 -13.99 5.33 2.25
CA GLU A 71 -14.08 6.00 3.56
C GLU A 71 -12.78 5.80 4.37
N LYS A 72 -12.27 4.57 4.42
CA LYS A 72 -11.00 4.29 5.10
C LYS A 72 -9.82 4.96 4.40
N ALA A 73 -9.84 5.04 3.07
CA ALA A 73 -8.81 5.75 2.33
C ALA A 73 -8.77 7.24 2.73
N LEU A 74 -9.94 7.88 2.87
CA LEU A 74 -10.06 9.24 3.35
C LEU A 74 -9.60 9.37 4.82
N ASP A 75 -10.00 8.46 5.70
CA ASP A 75 -9.53 8.44 7.10
C ASP A 75 -8.01 8.41 7.21
N TYR A 76 -7.33 7.66 6.34
CA TYR A 76 -5.87 7.59 6.31
C TYR A 76 -5.21 8.86 5.77
N LEU A 77 -5.90 9.62 4.92
CA LEU A 77 -5.41 10.90 4.36
C LEU A 77 -5.73 12.09 5.27
N GLU A 78 -6.87 12.06 5.94
CA GLU A 78 -7.34 13.10 6.86
C GLU A 78 -6.70 13.02 8.24
N LYS A 79 -6.21 11.83 8.64
CA LYS A 79 -5.41 11.71 9.84
C LYS A 79 -4.19 12.61 9.70
N PRO A 80 -4.02 13.63 10.58
CA PRO A 80 -2.81 14.42 10.57
C PRO A 80 -1.66 13.44 10.77
N THR A 81 -0.80 13.30 9.76
CA THR A 81 0.47 12.58 9.90
C THR A 81 1.12 13.17 11.13
N ARG A 82 1.11 12.45 12.25
CA ARG A 82 1.80 12.86 13.45
C ARG A 82 3.28 12.74 13.12
N LYS A 83 3.82 13.73 12.41
CA LYS A 83 5.23 14.07 12.48
C LYS A 83 5.44 14.36 13.95
N LYS A 84 5.92 13.36 14.70
CA LYS A 84 6.73 13.63 15.86
C LYS A 84 7.98 14.31 15.30
N ILE A 85 7.88 15.62 15.13
CA ILE A 85 9.05 16.49 15.16
C ILE A 85 9.52 16.37 16.61
N CYS A 86 10.51 15.51 16.83
CA CYS A 86 11.39 15.59 17.97
C CYS A 86 12.65 16.30 17.47
#